data_AF-A0AAU2XI57-F1
#
_entry.id   AF-A0AAU2XI57-F1
#
_cell.length_a   1.000
_cell.length_b   1.000
_cell.length_c   1.000
_cell.angle_alpha   90.00
_cell.angle_beta   90.00
_cell.angle_gamma   90.00
#
_symmetry.space_group_name_H-M   'P 1'
#
loop_
_entity.id
_entity.type
_entity.pdbx_description
1 polymer ?
#
loop_
_entity_poly.entity_id
_entity_poly.type
_entity_poly.pdbx_seq_one_letter_code
_entity_poly.pdbx_strand_id
1 'polypeptide(L)'
;MGSELVPVNTGSVALAGDAAGFHTLQAELEQLAQQAETLQEMAGQIARKMNDNADLAAATAEQTAAAEVARHHVAQVQEVASALDAAAAGAKALAAKADTMAATARAVKAAHNAEYRGIYEADKASPVPMAKPGFYRQR
;
A
#
# COMPACT_ATOMS: atom_id res chain seq x y z
N MET A 1 -11.08 20.22 -16.36
CA MET A 1 -9.87 20.36 -15.53
C MET A 1 -9.64 19.01 -14.86
N GLY A 2 -8.78 18.18 -15.44
CA GLY A 2 -8.57 16.80 -15.00
C GLY A 2 -7.64 16.77 -13.80
N SER A 3 -8.14 16.26 -12.67
CA SER A 3 -7.33 16.00 -11.47
C SER A 3 -6.33 14.90 -11.80
N GLU A 4 -5.10 15.30 -12.09
CA GLU A 4 -3.97 14.41 -12.29
C GLU A 4 -3.76 13.63 -10.99
N LEU A 5 -3.94 12.30 -11.06
CA LEU A 5 -3.65 11.39 -9.95
C LEU A 5 -2.13 11.26 -9.82
N VAL A 6 -1.50 12.30 -9.29
CA VAL A 6 -0.07 12.25 -8.95
C VAL A 6 0.08 11.35 -7.73
N PRO A 7 0.91 10.28 -7.79
CA PRO A 7 1.22 9.49 -6.61
C PRO A 7 1.87 10.40 -5.57
N VAL A 8 1.18 10.60 -4.46
CA VAL A 8 1.75 11.29 -3.30
C VAL A 8 2.89 10.40 -2.81
N ASN A 9 4.12 10.91 -2.87
CA ASN A 9 5.26 10.26 -2.24
C ASN A 9 5.05 10.32 -0.72
N THR A 10 4.27 9.38 -0.18
CA THR A 10 4.11 9.17 1.25
C THR A 10 5.42 8.58 1.74
N GLY A 11 6.26 9.45 2.30
CA GLY A 11 7.66 9.20 2.63
C GLY A 11 7.96 7.77 3.07
N SER A 12 9.03 7.22 2.49
CA SER A 12 9.65 5.97 2.92
C SER A 12 9.75 5.94 4.44
N VAL A 13 9.14 4.94 5.08
CA VAL A 13 9.35 4.66 6.50
C VAL A 13 10.80 4.20 6.63
N ALA A 14 11.70 5.14 6.92
CA ALA A 14 13.04 4.79 7.33
C ALA A 14 12.93 4.16 8.71
N LEU A 15 13.02 2.83 8.79
CA LEU A 15 13.19 2.12 10.05
C LEU A 15 14.45 2.69 10.71
N ALA A 16 14.26 3.51 11.75
CA ALA A 16 15.38 4.12 12.44
C ALA A 16 16.21 2.99 13.08
N GLY A 17 17.38 2.73 12.50
CA GLY A 17 18.35 1.77 12.99
C GLY A 17 18.80 2.10 14.42
N ASP A 18 19.07 1.02 15.17
CA ASP A 18 19.75 0.92 16.46
C ASP A 18 19.11 1.53 17.72
N ALA A 19 17.98 2.23 17.67
CA ALA A 19 17.33 2.73 18.89
C ALA A 19 15.81 2.97 18.79
N ALA A 20 15.07 2.16 18.02
CA ALA A 20 13.61 2.28 17.98
C ALA A 20 13.01 1.88 19.36
N GLY A 21 12.72 2.88 20.19
CA GLY A 21 12.01 2.68 21.46
C GLY A 21 10.64 2.03 21.23
N PHE A 22 10.13 1.31 22.23
CA PHE A 22 8.86 0.57 22.16
C PHE A 22 7.70 1.36 21.52
N HIS A 23 7.52 2.64 21.90
CA HIS A 23 6.48 3.49 21.29
C HIS A 23 6.80 3.93 19.86
N THR A 24 8.07 4.16 19.52
CA THR A 24 8.48 4.53 18.17
C THR A 24 8.15 3.41 17.19
N LEU A 25 8.49 2.16 17.53
CA LEU A 25 8.17 1.01 16.69
C LEU A 25 6.65 0.83 16.52
N GLN A 26 5.87 1.01 17.58
CA GLN A 26 4.41 0.96 17.47
C GLN A 26 3.84 2.05 16.56
N ALA A 27 4.40 3.26 16.60
CA ALA A 27 3.98 4.37 15.76
C ALA A 27 4.35 4.12 14.28
N GLU A 28 5.56 3.63 14.02
CA GLU A 28 6.01 3.26 12.66
C GLU A 28 5.16 2.15 12.06
N LEU A 29 4.79 1.13 12.83
CA LEU A 29 3.92 0.04 12.38
C LEU A 29 2.48 0.52 12.09
N GLU A 30 1.96 1.44 12.90
CA GLU A 30 0.66 2.06 12.62
C GLU A 30 0.70 2.92 11.37
N GLN A 31 1.76 3.72 11.20
CA GLN A 31 1.97 4.54 10.01
C GLN A 31 2.08 3.67 8.75
N LEU A 32 2.80 2.55 8.82
CA LEU A 32 2.88 1.59 7.72
C LEU A 32 1.50 1.03 7.36
N ALA A 33 0.69 0.67 8.36
CA ALA A 33 -0.67 0.18 8.12
C ALA A 33 -1.54 1.24 7.44
N GLN A 34 -1.49 2.49 7.89
CA GLN A 34 -2.25 3.60 7.31
C GLN A 34 -1.82 3.89 5.86
N GLN A 35 -0.51 3.85 5.58
CA GLN A 35 0.02 4.03 4.22
C GLN A 35 -0.41 2.88 3.29
N ALA A 36 -0.43 1.65 3.81
CA ALA A 36 -0.90 0.48 3.09
C ALA A 36 -2.40 0.59 2.72
N GLU A 37 -3.25 1.03 3.64
CA GLU A 37 -4.67 1.28 3.36
C GLU A 37 -4.87 2.37 2.30
N THR A 38 -4.11 3.46 2.40
CA THR A 38 -4.14 4.53 1.39
C THR A 38 -3.78 3.99 0.01
N LEU A 39 -2.73 3.16 -0.07
CA LEU A 39 -2.32 2.50 -1.32
C LEU A 39 -3.40 1.56 -1.85
N GLN A 40 -4.06 0.78 -0.99
CA GLN A 40 -5.18 -0.09 -1.35
C GLN A 40 -6.31 0.70 -1.98
N GLU A 41 -6.73 1.81 -1.36
CA GLU A 41 -7.82 2.65 -1.86
C GLU A 41 -7.46 3.26 -3.22
N MET A 42 -6.27 3.81 -3.35
CA MET A 42 -5.79 4.39 -4.60
C MET A 42 -5.72 3.35 -5.72
N ALA A 43 -5.16 2.17 -5.44
CA ALA A 43 -5.12 1.07 -6.40
C ALA A 43 -6.53 0.60 -6.79
N GLY A 44 -7.46 0.55 -5.84
CA GLY A 44 -8.87 0.25 -6.12
C GLY A 44 -9.55 1.31 -7.00
N GLN A 45 -9.25 2.59 -6.81
CA GLN A 45 -9.74 3.66 -7.67
C GLN A 45 -9.18 3.57 -9.09
N ILE A 46 -7.89 3.28 -9.24
CA ILE A 46 -7.26 3.05 -10.54
C ILE A 46 -7.91 1.85 -11.23
N ALA A 47 -8.10 0.74 -10.51
CA ALA A 47 -8.74 -0.45 -11.07
C ALA A 47 -10.14 -0.17 -11.60
N ARG A 48 -10.95 0.63 -10.89
CA ARG A 48 -12.30 1.02 -11.35
C ARG A 48 -12.22 1.85 -12.63
N LYS A 49 -11.41 2.92 -12.63
CA LYS A 49 -11.21 3.78 -13.81
C LYS A 49 -10.73 3.00 -15.04
N MET A 50 -9.86 2.01 -14.85
CA MET A 50 -9.36 1.20 -15.96
C MET A 50 -10.44 0.27 -16.52
N ASN A 51 -11.28 -0.36 -15.68
CA ASN A 51 -12.43 -1.13 -16.19
C ASN A 51 -13.42 -0.21 -16.92
N ASP A 52 -13.76 0.96 -16.34
CA ASP A 52 -14.68 1.91 -16.98
C ASP A 52 -14.16 2.33 -18.37
N ASN A 53 -12.85 2.59 -18.49
CA ASN A 53 -12.22 2.90 -19.77
C ASN A 53 -12.19 1.70 -20.72
N ALA A 54 -12.00 0.48 -20.20
CA ALA A 54 -12.03 -0.74 -21.00
C ALA A 54 -13.42 -0.97 -21.60
N ASP A 55 -14.48 -0.80 -20.80
CA ASP A 55 -15.87 -0.88 -21.23
C ASP A 55 -16.18 0.16 -22.32
N LEU A 56 -15.72 1.40 -22.14
CA LEU A 56 -15.85 2.46 -23.14
C LEU A 56 -15.09 2.13 -24.44
N ALA A 57 -13.88 1.59 -24.34
CA ALA A 57 -13.10 1.17 -25.50
C ALA A 57 -13.79 0.00 -26.24
N ALA A 58 -14.31 -0.98 -25.52
CA ALA A 58 -15.06 -2.09 -26.11
C ALA A 58 -16.32 -1.60 -26.84
N ALA A 59 -17.12 -0.73 -26.21
CA ALA A 59 -18.28 -0.12 -26.85
C ALA A 59 -17.90 0.71 -28.09
N THR A 60 -16.76 1.41 -28.06
CA THR A 60 -16.24 2.16 -29.21
C THR A 60 -15.82 1.22 -30.34
N ALA A 61 -15.20 0.08 -30.02
CA ALA A 61 -14.85 -0.94 -31.00
C ALA A 61 -16.11 -1.51 -31.70
N GLU A 62 -17.18 -1.76 -30.94
CA GLU A 62 -18.45 -2.21 -31.51
C GLU A 62 -19.08 -1.17 -32.44
N GLN A 63 -19.11 0.10 -32.02
CA GLN A 63 -19.65 1.19 -32.84
C GLN A 63 -18.84 1.43 -34.11
N THR A 64 -17.51 1.36 -34.03
CA THR A 64 -16.63 1.50 -35.21
C THR A 64 -16.77 0.32 -36.16
N ALA A 65 -16.95 -0.89 -35.65
CA ALA A 65 -17.27 -2.06 -36.48
C ALA A 65 -18.63 -1.89 -37.19
N ALA A 66 -19.65 -1.39 -36.49
CA ALA A 66 -20.97 -1.11 -37.08
C ALA A 66 -20.93 0.00 -38.15
N ALA A 67 -19.99 0.94 -38.03
CA ALA A 67 -19.73 1.98 -39.03
C ALA A 67 -18.88 1.51 -40.22
N GLU A 68 -18.64 0.20 -40.35
CA GLU A 68 -17.85 -0.41 -41.43
C GLU A 68 -16.40 0.12 -41.52
N VAL A 69 -15.85 0.61 -40.40
CA VAL A 69 -14.43 1.00 -40.33
C VAL A 69 -13.57 -0.23 -40.61
N ALA A 70 -12.43 -0.01 -41.27
CA ALA A 70 -11.51 -1.09 -41.60
C ALA A 70 -11.14 -1.93 -40.35
N ARG A 71 -11.24 -3.27 -40.48
CA ARG A 71 -11.08 -4.24 -39.39
C ARG A 71 -9.82 -4.05 -38.54
N HIS A 72 -8.73 -3.58 -39.14
CA HIS A 72 -7.47 -3.35 -38.42
C HIS A 72 -7.59 -2.24 -37.36
N HIS A 73 -8.40 -1.19 -37.58
CA HIS A 73 -8.65 -0.16 -36.58
C HIS A 73 -9.55 -0.65 -35.45
N VAL A 74 -10.58 -1.45 -35.78
CA VAL A 74 -11.42 -2.09 -34.76
C VAL A 74 -10.59 -2.98 -33.84
N ALA A 75 -9.68 -3.77 -34.43
CA ALA A 75 -8.75 -4.61 -33.66
C ALA A 75 -7.86 -3.79 -32.72
N GLN A 76 -7.32 -2.65 -33.18
CA GLN A 76 -6.52 -1.75 -32.34
C GLN A 76 -7.30 -1.22 -31.13
N VAL A 77 -8.59 -0.89 -31.29
CA VAL A 77 -9.42 -0.44 -30.17
C VAL A 77 -9.71 -1.59 -29.19
N GLN A 78 -9.93 -2.81 -29.69
CA GLN A 78 -10.09 -4.00 -28.84
C GLN A 78 -8.82 -4.35 -28.06
N GLU A 79 -7.64 -4.15 -28.65
CA GLU A 79 -6.35 -4.30 -27.96
C GLU A 79 -6.22 -3.29 -26.81
N VAL A 80 -6.67 -2.04 -27.01
CA VAL A 80 -6.70 -1.03 -25.95
C VAL A 80 -7.62 -1.46 -24.79
N ALA A 81 -8.83 -1.94 -25.09
CA ALA A 81 -9.75 -2.45 -24.06
C ALA A 81 -9.09 -3.58 -23.25
N SER A 82 -8.47 -4.53 -23.94
CA SER A 82 -7.78 -5.67 -23.31
C SER A 82 -6.60 -5.24 -22.43
N ALA A 83 -5.84 -4.22 -22.87
CA ALA A 83 -4.72 -3.68 -22.10
C ALA A 83 -5.20 -2.96 -20.82
N LEU A 84 -6.33 -2.26 -20.90
CA LEU A 84 -6.95 -1.58 -19.75
C LEU A 84 -7.47 -2.59 -18.72
N ASP A 85 -8.09 -3.69 -19.17
CA ASP A 85 -8.51 -4.78 -18.29
C ASP A 85 -7.33 -5.43 -17.57
N ALA A 86 -6.23 -5.67 -18.29
CA ALA A 86 -5.00 -6.21 -17.69
C ALA A 86 -4.42 -5.25 -16.64
N ALA A 87 -4.41 -3.94 -16.93
CA ALA A 87 -3.99 -2.92 -15.96
C ALA A 87 -4.90 -2.88 -14.72
N ALA A 88 -6.22 -3.00 -14.92
CA ALA A 88 -7.19 -3.06 -13.84
C ALA A 88 -6.97 -4.30 -12.95
N ALA A 89 -6.68 -5.46 -13.54
CA ALA A 89 -6.35 -6.67 -12.82
C ALA A 89 -5.07 -6.52 -11.99
N GLY A 90 -4.02 -5.89 -12.56
CA GLY A 90 -2.79 -5.56 -11.84
C GLY A 90 -3.04 -4.64 -10.65
N ALA A 91 -3.87 -3.61 -10.82
CA ALA A 91 -4.24 -2.69 -9.75
C ALA A 91 -5.08 -3.37 -8.64
N LYS A 92 -6.00 -4.29 -8.98
CA LYS A 92 -6.74 -5.12 -8.01
C LYS A 92 -5.78 -6.00 -7.20
N ALA A 93 -4.81 -6.63 -7.86
CA ALA A 93 -3.81 -7.45 -7.19
C ALA A 93 -2.92 -6.62 -6.24
N LEU A 94 -2.55 -5.40 -6.63
CA LEU A 94 -1.83 -4.47 -5.77
C LEU A 94 -2.66 -4.08 -4.54
N ALA A 95 -3.94 -3.76 -4.72
CA ALA A 95 -4.84 -3.43 -3.62
C ALA A 95 -4.94 -4.57 -2.59
N ALA A 96 -5.06 -5.82 -3.05
CA ALA A 96 -5.10 -6.99 -2.16
C ALA A 96 -3.79 -7.20 -1.39
N LYS A 97 -2.64 -6.94 -2.01
CA LYS A 97 -1.33 -6.99 -1.34
C LYS A 97 -1.20 -5.89 -0.29
N ALA A 98 -1.67 -4.68 -0.60
CA ALA A 98 -1.65 -3.57 0.33
C ALA A 98 -2.55 -3.82 1.56
N ASP A 99 -3.74 -4.39 1.37
CA ASP A 99 -4.62 -4.84 2.46
C ASP A 99 -3.92 -5.87 3.36
N THR A 100 -3.28 -6.87 2.76
CA THR A 100 -2.49 -7.88 3.50
C THR A 100 -1.35 -7.24 4.30
N MET A 101 -0.67 -6.23 3.73
CA MET A 101 0.40 -5.49 4.39
C MET A 101 -0.13 -4.70 5.60
N ALA A 102 -1.30 -4.04 5.48
CA ALA A 102 -1.94 -3.33 6.58
C ALA A 102 -2.31 -4.28 7.73
N ALA A 103 -2.94 -5.42 7.40
CA ALA A 103 -3.30 -6.45 8.37
C ALA A 103 -2.06 -7.01 9.09
N THR A 104 -1.00 -7.29 8.34
CA THR A 104 0.26 -7.82 8.89
C THR A 104 0.94 -6.80 9.82
N ALA A 105 1.02 -5.53 9.42
CA ALA A 105 1.62 -4.49 10.24
C ALA A 105 0.90 -4.33 11.59
N ARG A 106 -0.44 -4.39 11.58
CA ARG A 106 -1.25 -4.38 12.81
C ARG A 106 -1.05 -5.62 13.67
N ALA A 107 -0.95 -6.80 13.05
CA ALA A 107 -0.68 -8.04 13.77
C ALA A 107 0.70 -7.98 14.47
N VAL A 108 1.73 -7.47 13.78
CA VAL A 108 3.06 -7.28 14.36
C VAL A 108 3.02 -6.25 15.50
N LYS A 109 2.31 -5.13 15.33
CA LYS A 109 2.12 -4.13 16.39
C LYS A 109 1.46 -4.76 17.63
N ALA A 110 0.41 -5.56 17.43
CA ALA A 110 -0.30 -6.23 18.52
C ALA A 110 0.60 -7.24 19.24
N ALA A 111 1.36 -8.05 18.49
CA ALA A 111 2.32 -9.00 19.05
C ALA A 111 3.42 -8.29 19.84
N HIS A 112 4.01 -7.22 19.27
CA HIS A 112 5.03 -6.42 19.95
C HIS A 112 4.49 -5.80 21.25
N ASN A 113 3.26 -5.28 21.23
CA ASN A 113 2.61 -4.76 22.43
C ASN A 113 2.40 -5.88 23.47
N ALA A 114 1.85 -7.03 23.07
CA ALA A 114 1.59 -8.14 23.98
C ALA A 114 2.87 -8.67 24.65
N GLU A 115 3.98 -8.76 23.92
CA GLU A 115 5.23 -9.33 24.41
C GLU A 115 6.05 -8.34 25.25
N TYR A 116 6.18 -7.08 24.81
CA TYR A 116 7.13 -6.14 25.42
C TYR A 116 6.50 -5.10 26.33
N ARG A 117 5.17 -4.95 26.36
CA ARG A 117 4.50 -3.94 27.20
C ARG A 117 4.83 -4.08 28.68
N GLY A 118 4.77 -5.30 29.21
CA GLY A 118 5.05 -5.55 30.63
C GLY A 118 6.49 -5.18 31.01
N ILE A 119 7.45 -5.48 30.14
CA ILE A 119 8.86 -5.11 30.32
C ILE A 119 9.02 -3.59 30.27
N TYR A 120 8.39 -2.94 29.30
CA TYR A 120 8.43 -1.49 29.16
C TYR A 120 7.81 -0.76 30.37
N GLU A 121 6.65 -1.21 30.85
CA GLU A 121 5.98 -0.64 32.02
C GLU A 121 6.81 -0.83 33.30
N ALA A 122 7.43 -2.00 33.47
CA ALA A 122 8.31 -2.28 34.61
C ALA A 122 9.60 -1.43 34.57
N ASP A 123 10.22 -1.27 33.40
CA ASP A 123 11.39 -0.39 33.21
C ASP A 123 11.06 1.07 33.55
N LYS A 124 9.90 1.57 33.10
CA LYS A 124 9.44 2.93 33.39
C LYS A 124 9.04 3.15 34.85
N ALA A 125 8.51 2.14 35.52
CA ALA A 125 8.13 2.22 36.93
C ALA A 125 9.32 2.08 37.89
N SER A 126 10.46 1.58 37.42
CA SER A 126 11.65 1.40 38.24
C SER A 126 12.25 2.76 38.66
N PRO A 127 12.42 3.03 39.97
CA PRO A 127 13.12 4.24 40.44
C PRO A 127 14.64 4.12 40.27
N VAL A 128 15.15 2.95 39.86
CA VAL A 128 16.58 2.69 39.71
C VAL A 128 17.00 3.04 38.27
N PRO A 129 17.93 3.97 38.07
CA PRO A 129 18.44 4.26 36.73
C PRO A 129 19.15 3.02 36.17
N MET A 130 18.55 2.42 35.14
CA MET A 130 19.14 1.32 34.40
C MET A 130 20.42 1.79 33.71
N ALA A 131 21.42 0.89 33.65
CA ALA A 131 22.68 1.18 32.98
C ALA A 131 22.43 1.50 31.51
N LYS A 132 23.00 2.61 31.03
CA LYS A 132 22.81 3.06 29.64
C LYS A 132 23.31 1.99 28.65
N PRO A 133 22.68 1.87 27.47
CA PRO A 133 23.18 1.02 26.39
C PRO A 133 24.67 1.30 26.15
N GLY A 134 25.52 0.27 26.26
CA GLY A 134 26.98 0.39 26.13
C GLY A 134 27.78 0.35 27.45
N PHE A 135 27.12 0.32 28.62
CA PHE A 135 27.80 0.21 29.92
C PHE A 135 28.47 -1.16 30.12
N TYR A 136 27.86 -2.24 29.62
CA TYR A 136 28.42 -3.59 29.66
C TYR A 136 29.18 -3.89 28.37
N ARG A 137 30.41 -3.38 28.24
CA ARG A 137 31.36 -3.92 27.27
C ARG A 137 32.13 -5.06 27.96
N GLN A 138 31.89 -6.29 27.53
CA GLN A 138 32.82 -7.38 27.85
C GLN A 138 34.14 -7.11 27.14
N ARG A 139 35.23 -7.24 27.88
CA ARG A 139 36.60 -6.97 27.43
C ARG A 139 37.23 -8.23 26.85
#